data_AF-A0A2V8FWN9-F1
#
_entry.id   AF-A0A2V8FWN9-F1
#
_cell.length_a   1.000
_cell.length_b   1.000
_cell.length_c   1.000
_cell.angle_alpha   90.00
_cell.angle_beta   90.00
_cell.angle_gamma   90.00
#
_symmetry.space_group_name_H-M   'P 1'
#
loop_
_entity.id
_entity.type
_entity.pdbx_description
1 polymer ?
#
loop_
_entity_poly.entity_id
_entity_poly.type
_entity_poly.pdbx_seq_one_letter_code
_entity_poly.pdbx_strand_id
1 'polypeptide(L)'
;MRTEKPKRLERAGWTVADTDTFLELSDDERRFIETKLALAADLRGRSEQLGLTQSEAARRFGSIQSRVAKMEAADMAVSTDLLLRRAPQDHDRCALVLGRRYVM
;
A
#
# COMPACT_ATOMS: atom_id res chain seq x y z
N MET A 1 -14.32 -15.00 -7.67
CA MET A 1 -13.55 -16.03 -8.42
C MET A 1 -14.51 -17.02 -9.07
N ARG A 2 -14.16 -17.58 -10.24
CA ARG A 2 -14.89 -18.72 -10.82
C ARG A 2 -14.43 -20.01 -10.13
N THR A 3 -15.30 -20.63 -9.34
CA THR A 3 -15.04 -21.85 -8.53
C THR A 3 -14.71 -23.10 -9.35
N GLU A 4 -15.02 -23.10 -10.64
CA GLU A 4 -14.76 -24.24 -11.54
C GLU A 4 -13.27 -24.46 -11.85
N LYS A 5 -12.48 -23.38 -11.86
CA LYS A 5 -11.04 -23.48 -12.15
C LYS A 5 -10.26 -24.22 -11.03
N PRO A 6 -10.42 -23.87 -9.74
CA PRO A 6 -9.80 -24.61 -8.63
C PRO A 6 -10.11 -26.10 -8.67
N LYS A 7 -11.40 -26.47 -8.76
CA LYS A 7 -11.85 -27.87 -8.75
C LYS A 7 -11.30 -28.72 -9.89
N ARG A 8 -10.98 -28.10 -11.04
CA ARG A 8 -10.38 -28.80 -12.18
C ARG A 8 -8.89 -29.07 -11.95
N LEU A 9 -8.19 -28.12 -11.31
CA LEU A 9 -6.77 -28.24 -10.99
C LEU A 9 -6.55 -29.31 -9.92
N GLU A 10 -7.36 -29.31 -8.87
CA GLU A 10 -7.33 -30.33 -7.81
C GLU A 10 -7.54 -31.75 -8.36
N ARG A 11 -8.54 -31.94 -9.25
CA ARG A 11 -8.77 -33.22 -9.93
C ARG A 11 -7.62 -33.69 -10.80
N ALA A 12 -6.80 -32.76 -11.30
CA ALA A 12 -5.60 -33.06 -12.07
C ALA A 12 -4.35 -33.24 -11.19
N GLY A 13 -4.50 -33.30 -9.86
CA GLY A 13 -3.42 -33.51 -8.90
C GLY A 13 -2.66 -32.25 -8.51
N TRP A 14 -3.14 -31.05 -8.88
CA TRP A 14 -2.54 -29.79 -8.48
C TRP A 14 -3.07 -29.33 -7.12
N THR A 15 -2.18 -28.87 -6.25
CA THR A 15 -2.57 -28.22 -4.99
C THR A 15 -3.01 -26.79 -5.24
N VAL A 16 -4.22 -26.44 -4.81
CA VAL A 16 -4.68 -25.04 -4.74
C VAL A 16 -4.43 -24.56 -3.33
N ALA A 17 -3.60 -23.53 -3.18
CA ALA A 17 -3.25 -22.95 -1.90
C ALA A 17 -3.32 -21.42 -1.99
N ASP A 18 -3.52 -20.78 -0.83
CA ASP A 18 -3.43 -19.33 -0.71
C ASP A 18 -1.97 -18.85 -0.78
N THR A 19 -1.78 -17.56 -1.05
CA THR A 19 -0.45 -16.98 -1.26
C THR A 19 0.47 -17.15 -0.06
N ASP A 20 -0.07 -17.04 1.16
CA ASP A 20 0.66 -17.24 2.41
C ASP A 20 1.16 -18.68 2.56
N THR A 21 0.32 -19.64 2.21
CA THR A 21 0.66 -21.07 2.20
C THR A 21 1.70 -21.39 1.13
N PHE A 22 1.56 -20.79 -0.07
CA PHE A 22 2.52 -20.99 -1.16
C PHE A 22 3.90 -20.41 -0.87
N LEU A 23 3.95 -19.26 -0.18
CA LEU A 23 5.20 -18.59 0.20
C LEU A 23 5.72 -19.00 1.58
N GLU A 24 5.04 -19.94 2.25
CA GLU A 24 5.37 -20.41 3.60
C GLU A 24 5.56 -19.28 4.62
N LEU A 25 4.71 -18.25 4.53
CA LEU A 25 4.81 -17.07 5.39
C LEU A 25 4.40 -17.41 6.82
N SER A 26 5.19 -16.94 7.79
CA SER A 26 4.74 -16.83 9.17
C SER A 26 3.60 -15.80 9.29
N ASP A 27 2.83 -15.90 10.38
CA ASP A 27 1.77 -14.93 10.69
C ASP A 27 2.31 -13.48 10.75
N ASP A 28 3.53 -13.31 11.27
CA ASP A 28 4.18 -12.00 11.36
C ASP A 28 4.58 -11.45 9.98
N GLU A 29 5.14 -12.30 9.10
CA GLU A 29 5.51 -11.89 7.73
C GLU A 29 4.28 -11.55 6.91
N ARG A 30 3.24 -12.38 6.99
CA ARG A 30 1.95 -12.11 6.36
C ARG A 30 1.41 -10.76 6.80
N ARG A 31 1.37 -10.51 8.12
CA ARG A 31 0.84 -9.27 8.69
C ARG A 31 1.67 -8.05 8.30
N PHE A 32 2.99 -8.21 8.21
CA PHE A 32 3.89 -7.16 7.73
C PHE A 32 3.62 -6.81 6.26
N ILE A 33 3.46 -7.83 5.39
CA ILE A 33 3.12 -7.65 3.98
C ILE A 33 1.76 -6.97 3.83
N GLU A 34 0.73 -7.44 4.53
CA GLU A 34 -0.60 -6.84 4.54
C GLU A 34 -0.56 -5.36 4.98
N THR A 35 0.24 -5.06 6.00
CA THR A 35 0.46 -3.68 6.47
C THR A 35 1.08 -2.82 5.38
N LYS A 36 2.15 -3.30 4.71
CA LYS A 36 2.81 -2.57 3.63
C LYS A 36 1.86 -2.32 2.44
N LEU A 37 1.06 -3.33 2.07
CA LEU A 37 0.05 -3.22 1.02
C LEU A 37 -1.04 -2.19 1.38
N ALA A 38 -1.52 -2.21 2.62
CA ALA A 38 -2.52 -1.26 3.09
C ALA A 38 -2.02 0.19 3.05
N LEU A 39 -0.76 0.43 3.45
CA LEU A 39 -0.15 1.76 3.38
C LEU A 39 -0.02 2.27 1.94
N ALA A 40 0.43 1.42 1.01
CA ALA A 40 0.53 1.77 -0.40
C ALA A 40 -0.85 2.05 -1.03
N ALA A 41 -1.85 1.24 -0.69
CA ALA A 41 -3.22 1.41 -1.16
C ALA A 41 -3.86 2.70 -0.62
N ASP A 42 -3.63 3.04 0.65
CA ASP A 42 -4.10 4.29 1.25
C ASP A 42 -3.44 5.52 0.62
N LEU A 43 -2.12 5.48 0.39
CA LEU A 43 -1.41 6.52 -0.36
C LEU A 43 -2.04 6.75 -1.74
N ARG A 44 -2.23 5.68 -2.50
CA ARG A 44 -2.83 5.73 -3.85
C ARG A 44 -4.26 6.26 -3.79
N GLY A 45 -5.07 5.77 -2.85
CA GLY A 45 -6.46 6.20 -2.67
C GLY A 45 -6.54 7.70 -2.37
N ARG A 46 -5.62 8.24 -1.57
CA ARG A 46 -5.52 9.69 -1.30
C ARG A 46 -5.11 10.47 -2.55
N SER A 47 -4.15 9.98 -3.34
CA SER A 47 -3.78 10.59 -4.63
C SER A 47 -4.99 10.69 -5.55
N GLU A 48 -5.74 9.59 -5.70
CA GLU A 48 -6.92 9.50 -6.56
C GLU A 48 -8.07 10.39 -6.07
N GLN A 49 -8.35 10.42 -4.76
CA GLN A 49 -9.37 11.31 -4.16
C GLN A 49 -9.07 12.80 -4.38
N LEU A 50 -7.79 13.17 -4.44
CA LEU A 50 -7.33 14.54 -4.69
C LEU A 50 -7.12 14.84 -6.18
N GLY A 51 -7.35 13.87 -7.07
CA GLY A 51 -7.15 14.01 -8.51
C GLY A 51 -5.69 14.26 -8.91
N LEU A 52 -4.73 13.76 -8.13
CA LEU A 52 -3.31 14.01 -8.35
C LEU A 52 -2.70 13.00 -9.32
N THR A 53 -1.91 13.50 -10.26
CA THR A 53 -0.92 12.70 -10.97
C THR A 53 0.23 12.31 -10.03
N GLN A 54 0.98 11.26 -10.39
CA GLN A 54 2.16 10.83 -9.64
C GLN A 54 3.22 11.94 -9.50
N SER A 55 3.35 12.82 -10.50
CA SER A 55 4.24 13.97 -10.46
C SER A 55 3.79 15.03 -9.46
N GLU A 56 2.49 15.27 -9.34
CA GLU A 56 1.93 16.22 -8.39
C GLU A 56 2.00 15.67 -6.96
N ALA A 57 1.68 14.39 -6.78
CA ALA A 57 1.88 13.69 -5.51
C ALA A 57 3.36 13.74 -5.09
N ALA A 58 4.30 13.51 -6.02
CA ALA A 58 5.73 13.62 -5.73
C ALA A 58 6.14 15.01 -5.24
N ARG A 59 5.63 16.08 -5.86
CA ARG A 59 5.86 17.45 -5.38
C ARG A 59 5.33 17.66 -3.97
N ARG A 60 4.13 17.16 -3.66
CA ARG A 60 3.53 17.25 -2.32
C ARG A 60 4.30 16.47 -1.26
N PHE A 61 4.86 15.31 -1.61
CA PHE A 61 5.65 14.46 -0.72
C PHE A 61 7.13 14.88 -0.61
N GLY A 62 7.58 15.88 -1.36
CA GLY A 62 9.01 16.22 -1.45
C GLY A 62 9.84 15.07 -2.02
N SER A 63 9.27 14.38 -3.00
CA SER A 63 9.79 13.17 -3.63
C SER A 63 9.86 13.33 -5.16
N ILE A 64 10.30 12.29 -5.84
CA ILE A 64 10.32 12.20 -7.31
C ILE A 64 9.19 11.29 -7.80
N GLN A 65 8.68 11.54 -9.00
CA GLN A 65 7.53 10.81 -9.57
C GLN A 65 7.74 9.29 -9.57
N SER A 66 8.91 8.81 -9.99
CA SER A 66 9.22 7.38 -10.01
C SER A 66 9.20 6.75 -8.61
N ARG A 67 9.59 7.49 -7.57
CA ARG A 67 9.54 7.02 -6.19
C ARG A 67 8.11 6.92 -5.71
N VAL A 68 7.25 7.89 -6.03
CA VAL A 68 5.81 7.80 -5.71
C VAL A 68 5.15 6.65 -6.46
N ALA A 69 5.47 6.44 -7.74
CA ALA A 69 4.94 5.31 -8.50
C ALA A 69 5.27 3.96 -7.85
N LYS A 70 6.50 3.80 -7.38
CA LYS A 70 6.93 2.62 -6.61
C LYS A 70 6.22 2.50 -5.27
N MET A 71 5.97 3.61 -4.59
CA MET A 71 5.24 3.63 -3.31
C MET A 71 3.80 3.17 -3.50
N GLU A 72 3.08 3.71 -4.48
CA GLU A 72 1.70 3.31 -4.81
C GLU A 72 1.58 1.84 -5.27
N ALA A 73 2.66 1.28 -5.82
CA ALA A 73 2.76 -0.11 -6.24
C ALA A 73 3.24 -1.07 -5.13
N ALA A 74 3.51 -0.58 -3.91
CA ALA A 74 4.12 -1.35 -2.82
C ALA A 74 5.44 -2.04 -3.19
N ASP A 75 6.22 -1.43 -4.08
CA ASP A 75 7.46 -2.01 -4.64
C ASP A 75 8.46 -2.42 -3.54
N MET A 76 9.23 -3.49 -3.79
CA MET A 76 10.23 -3.99 -2.85
C MET A 76 11.33 -2.97 -2.52
N ALA A 77 11.66 -2.06 -3.44
CA ALA A 77 12.65 -1.00 -3.22
C ALA A 77 12.15 0.13 -2.30
N VAL A 78 10.87 0.12 -1.92
CA VAL A 78 10.28 1.10 -1.00
C VAL A 78 10.29 0.55 0.42
N SER A 79 10.91 1.30 1.33
CA SER A 79 10.87 1.00 2.76
C SER A 79 9.52 1.36 3.38
N THR A 80 9.16 0.68 4.47
CA THR A 80 7.96 0.96 5.24
C THR A 80 7.98 2.39 5.79
N ASP A 81 9.14 2.89 6.24
CA ASP A 81 9.31 4.27 6.71
C ASP A 81 8.93 5.31 5.65
N LEU A 82 9.22 5.02 4.38
CA LEU A 82 8.88 5.93 3.29
C LEU A 82 7.36 5.97 3.04
N LEU A 83 6.65 4.86 3.22
CA LEU A 83 5.18 4.80 3.14
C LEU A 83 4.50 5.46 4.35
N LEU A 84 5.14 5.43 5.52
CA LEU A 84 4.67 6.11 6.73
C LEU A 84 5.00 7.61 6.75
N ARG A 85 5.89 8.06 5.86
CA ARG A 85 6.32 9.46 5.80
C ARG A 85 5.14 10.36 5.45
N ARG A 86 4.94 11.38 6.28
CA ARG A 86 3.93 12.42 6.04
C ARG A 86 4.36 13.35 4.90
N ALA A 87 3.41 13.69 4.02
CA ALA A 87 3.62 14.79 3.09
C ALA A 87 3.77 16.11 3.90
N PRO A 88 4.79 16.94 3.61
CA PRO A 88 4.97 18.24 4.27
C PRO A 88 3.72 19.14 4.28
N GLN A 89 2.79 18.95 3.33
CA GLN A 89 1.58 19.77 3.19
C GLN A 89 0.33 19.14 3.81
N ASP A 90 0.44 17.96 4.44
CA ASP A 90 -0.67 17.29 5.13
C ASP A 90 -0.89 17.79 6.57
N HIS A 91 -0.22 18.88 6.99
CA HIS A 91 -0.26 19.42 8.35
C HIS A 91 -1.69 19.65 8.88
N ASP A 92 -2.63 20.06 8.01
CA ASP A 92 -3.99 20.42 8.40
C ASP A 92 -4.92 19.24 8.73
N ARG A 93 -4.67 18.02 8.18
CA ARG A 93 -5.61 16.89 8.36
C ARG A 93 -5.45 16.13 9.68
N CYS A 94 -4.25 16.04 10.26
CA CYS A 94 -4.11 15.43 11.60
C CYS A 94 -4.68 16.32 12.71
N ALA A 95 -4.77 17.63 12.49
CA ALA A 95 -5.39 18.54 13.45
C ALA A 95 -6.89 18.24 13.65
N LEU A 96 -7.55 17.75 12.59
CA LEU A 96 -8.94 17.32 12.63
C LEU A 96 -9.14 15.98 13.35
N VAL A 97 -8.21 15.02 13.18
CA VAL A 97 -8.30 13.70 13.82
C VAL A 97 -7.90 13.74 15.31
N LEU A 98 -6.94 14.58 15.67
CA LEU A 98 -6.41 14.66 17.04
C LEU A 98 -7.01 15.82 17.85
N GLY A 99 -7.96 16.58 17.29
CA GLY A 99 -8.59 17.72 17.95
C GLY A 99 -7.60 18.83 18.37
N ARG A 100 -6.40 18.84 17.79
CA ARG A 100 -5.32 19.76 18.14
C ARG A 100 -4.91 20.57 16.93
N ARG A 101 -5.26 21.86 16.94
CA ARG A 101 -4.70 22.85 16.01
C ARG A 101 -3.23 23.09 16.39
N TYR A 102 -2.31 22.53 15.62
CA TYR A 102 -0.91 22.91 15.71
C TYR A 102 -0.68 24.07 14.74
N VAL A 103 -0.34 25.23 15.29
CA VAL A 103 0.22 26.37 14.54
C VAL A 103 1.74 26.20 14.60
N MET A 104 2.41 26.26 13.44
CA MET A 104 3.85 26.43 13.33
C MET A 104 4.11 27.79 12.69
#